data_AF-A0A8T3MK79-F1
#
_entry.id   AF-A0A8T3MK79-F1
#
_cell.length_a   1.000
_cell.length_b   1.000
_cell.length_c   1.000
_cell.angle_alpha   90.00
_cell.angle_beta   90.00
_cell.angle_gamma   90.00
#
_symmetry.space_group_name_H-M   'P 1'
#
loop_
_entity.id
_entity.type
_entity.pdbx_description
1 polymer ?
#
loop_
_entity_poly.entity_id
_entity_poly.type
_entity_poly.pdbx_seq_one_letter_code
_entity_poly.pdbx_strand_id
1 'polypeptide(L)'
;MSLYGTKLKLEVRAARVRVRVRFHGEGSVLAETIRVRCEGVETTLEIDSPEDPVKIAKLARLSEAGCFVIQSLRQPTTVDYAVTLNGAPLPLR
;
A
#
# COMPACT_ATOMS: atom_id res chain seq x y z
N MET A 1 8.20 -11.10 -11.95
CA MET A 1 7.24 -12.18 -11.64
C MET A 1 6.65 -11.91 -10.26
N SER A 2 5.33 -11.92 -10.07
CA SER A 2 4.71 -11.66 -8.76
C SER A 2 4.92 -12.84 -7.80
N LEU A 3 5.10 -12.59 -6.50
CA LEU A 3 5.34 -13.61 -5.47
C LEU A 3 4.29 -14.74 -5.52
N TYR A 4 3.02 -14.38 -5.65
CA TYR A 4 1.90 -15.32 -5.72
C TYR A 4 1.82 -16.05 -7.06
N GLY A 5 2.24 -15.43 -8.17
CA GLY A 5 2.30 -16.08 -9.48
C GLY A 5 3.26 -17.25 -9.47
N THR A 6 4.44 -17.07 -8.86
CA THR A 6 5.43 -18.14 -8.64
C THR A 6 4.86 -19.27 -7.78
N LYS A 7 4.21 -18.95 -6.65
CA LYS A 7 3.67 -19.96 -5.73
C LYS A 7 2.53 -20.77 -6.34
N LEU A 8 1.72 -20.15 -7.20
CA LEU A 8 0.64 -20.81 -7.91
C LEU A 8 1.08 -21.50 -9.21
N LYS A 9 2.37 -21.37 -9.59
CA LYS A 9 2.93 -21.90 -10.83
C LYS A 9 2.15 -21.45 -12.07
N LEU A 10 1.83 -20.16 -12.13
CA LEU A 10 1.11 -19.54 -13.24
C LEU A 10 2.07 -18.79 -14.15
N GLU A 11 1.90 -18.94 -15.46
CA GLU A 11 2.61 -18.11 -16.43
C GLU A 11 2.00 -16.70 -16.47
N VAL A 12 2.79 -15.67 -16.15
CA VAL A 12 2.40 -14.27 -16.33
C VAL A 12 3.42 -13.62 -17.26
N ARG A 13 2.98 -13.24 -18.46
CA ARG A 13 3.85 -12.64 -19.48
C ARG A 13 4.14 -11.18 -19.15
N ALA A 14 3.11 -10.44 -18.75
CA ALA A 14 3.25 -9.07 -18.27
C ALA A 14 2.21 -8.77 -17.19
N ALA A 15 2.56 -7.87 -16.28
CA ALA A 15 1.64 -7.27 -15.33
C ALA A 15 1.97 -5.78 -15.19
N ARG A 16 0.95 -4.93 -15.22
CA ARG A 16 1.09 -3.48 -15.04
C ARG A 16 0.11 -3.03 -13.97
N VAL A 17 0.59 -2.23 -13.03
CA VAL A 17 -0.25 -1.65 -11.98
C VAL A 17 -0.22 -0.14 -12.15
N ARG A 18 -1.41 0.47 -12.17
CA ARG A 18 -1.57 1.92 -12.03
C ARG A 18 -2.19 2.20 -10.66
N VAL A 19 -1.57 3.08 -9.89
CA VAL A 19 -2.08 3.54 -8.59
C VAL A 19 -2.30 5.04 -8.67
N ARG A 20 -3.49 5.48 -8.25
CA ARG A 20 -3.80 6.90 -8.02
C ARG A 20 -4.13 7.10 -6.56
N VAL A 21 -3.43 8.01 -5.91
CA VAL A 21 -3.68 8.37 -4.51
C VAL A 21 -4.06 9.84 -4.43
N ARG A 22 -5.08 10.15 -3.62
CA ARG A 22 -5.42 11.53 -3.25
C ARG A 22 -5.04 11.77 -1.81
N PHE A 23 -4.30 12.84 -1.57
CA PHE A 23 -3.95 13.32 -0.24
C PHE A 23 -4.53 14.71 -0.04
N HIS A 24 -4.85 15.02 1.20
CA HIS A 24 -5.26 16.35 1.61
C HIS A 24 -4.49 16.76 2.85
N GLY A 25 -4.06 18.02 2.87
CA GLY A 25 -3.39 18.64 4.01
C GLY A 25 -4.02 19.99 4.32
N GLU A 26 -4.11 20.31 5.62
CA GLU A 26 -4.69 21.54 6.14
C GLU A 26 -3.93 22.02 7.39
N GLY A 27 -4.09 23.29 7.76
CA GLY A 27 -3.44 23.88 8.94
C GLY A 27 -2.14 24.61 8.62
N SER A 28 -1.35 24.89 9.66
CA SER A 28 -0.10 25.65 9.56
C SER A 28 1.07 24.91 10.21
N VAL A 29 2.20 24.90 9.53
CA VAL A 29 3.46 24.36 10.05
C VAL A 29 3.95 25.19 11.23
N LEU A 30 3.95 26.52 11.11
CA LEU A 30 4.43 27.43 12.15
C LEU A 30 3.53 27.41 13.40
N ALA A 31 2.24 27.18 13.22
CA ALA A 31 1.29 27.08 14.34
C ALA A 31 1.16 25.66 14.90
N GLU A 32 1.93 24.69 14.41
CA GLU A 32 1.87 23.28 14.83
C GLU A 32 0.46 22.65 14.67
N THR A 33 -0.33 23.11 13.70
CA THR A 33 -1.71 22.61 13.45
C THR A 33 -1.84 21.76 12.19
N ILE A 34 -0.72 21.43 11.54
CA ILE A 34 -0.71 20.65 10.30
C ILE A 34 -1.41 19.29 10.50
N ARG A 35 -2.41 19.01 9.67
CA ARG A 35 -3.06 17.70 9.58
C ARG A 35 -3.04 17.23 8.14
N VAL A 36 -2.75 15.96 7.94
CA VAL A 36 -2.75 15.31 6.62
C VAL A 36 -3.56 14.03 6.65
N ARG A 37 -4.18 13.70 5.53
CA ARG A 37 -4.94 12.45 5.36
C ARG A 37 -4.81 11.92 3.93
N CYS A 38 -4.93 10.61 3.80
CA CYS A 38 -5.14 9.94 2.53
C CYS A 38 -6.66 9.85 2.28
N GLU A 39 -7.15 10.50 1.24
CA GLU A 39 -8.59 10.56 0.92
C GLU A 39 -9.06 9.38 0.07
N GLY A 40 -8.13 8.71 -0.62
CA GLY A 40 -8.47 7.52 -1.39
C GLY A 40 -7.29 6.99 -2.19
N VAL A 41 -7.31 5.67 -2.39
CA VAL A 41 -6.35 4.94 -3.23
C VAL A 41 -7.14 4.13 -4.25
N GLU A 42 -6.86 4.36 -5.52
CA GLU A 42 -7.41 3.61 -6.64
C GLU A 42 -6.28 2.79 -7.27
N THR A 43 -6.53 1.52 -7.53
CA THR A 43 -5.56 0.61 -8.14
C THR A 43 -6.19 -0.10 -9.33
N THR A 44 -5.50 -0.11 -10.46
CA THR A 44 -5.85 -0.89 -11.65
C THR A 44 -4.71 -1.83 -11.96
N LEU A 45 -5.00 -3.14 -12.01
CA LEU A 45 -4.06 -4.19 -12.35
C LEU A 45 -4.42 -4.76 -13.72
N GLU A 46 -3.50 -4.64 -14.67
CA GLU A 46 -3.58 -5.24 -16.00
C GLU A 46 -2.63 -6.44 -16.04
N ILE A 47 -3.11 -7.61 -16.47
CA ILE A 47 -2.32 -8.84 -16.55
C ILE A 47 -2.46 -9.42 -17.97
N ASP A 48 -1.33 -9.77 -18.57
CA ASP A 48 -1.23 -10.59 -19.77
C ASP A 48 -0.73 -11.99 -19.38
N SER A 49 -1.54 -13.00 -19.68
CA SER A 49 -1.28 -14.40 -19.35
C SER A 49 -2.08 -15.32 -20.27
N PRO A 50 -1.52 -16.48 -20.66
CA PRO A 50 -2.26 -17.52 -21.36
C PRO A 50 -3.08 -18.43 -20.42
N GLU A 51 -2.98 -18.23 -19.10
CA GLU A 51 -3.66 -19.07 -18.11
C GLU A 51 -5.17 -18.84 -18.09
N ASP A 52 -5.89 -19.82 -17.54
CA ASP A 52 -7.32 -19.74 -17.30
C ASP A 52 -7.67 -18.46 -16.47
N PRO A 53 -8.66 -17.63 -16.91
CA PRO A 53 -9.07 -16.42 -16.21
C PRO A 53 -9.44 -16.64 -14.73
N VAL A 54 -9.99 -17.81 -14.38
CA VAL A 54 -10.33 -18.17 -12.99
C VAL A 54 -9.07 -18.27 -12.13
N LYS A 55 -7.98 -18.83 -12.67
CA LYS A 55 -6.67 -18.89 -11.98
C LYS A 55 -6.06 -17.51 -11.83
N ILE A 56 -6.16 -16.66 -12.85
CA ILE A 56 -5.67 -15.27 -12.79
C ILE A 56 -6.48 -14.43 -11.80
N ALA A 57 -7.80 -14.61 -11.73
CA ALA A 57 -8.63 -13.96 -10.72
C ALA A 57 -8.23 -14.40 -9.30
N LYS A 58 -7.90 -15.69 -9.10
CA LYS A 58 -7.36 -16.19 -7.82
C LYS A 58 -6.00 -15.53 -7.49
N LEU A 59 -5.11 -15.42 -8.46
CA LEU A 59 -3.84 -14.72 -8.32
C LEU A 59 -4.02 -13.26 -7.90
N ALA A 60 -4.93 -12.53 -8.56
CA ALA A 60 -5.21 -11.13 -8.26
C ALA A 60 -5.72 -10.95 -6.82
N ARG A 61 -6.71 -11.75 -6.40
CA ARG A 61 -7.23 -11.72 -5.02
C ARG A 61 -6.16 -11.99 -3.98
N LEU A 62 -5.32 -13.01 -4.20
CA LEU A 62 -4.23 -13.34 -3.27
C LEU A 62 -3.16 -12.24 -3.23
N SER A 63 -2.87 -11.61 -4.38
CA SER A 63 -1.91 -10.51 -4.46
C SER A 63 -2.41 -9.27 -3.71
N GLU A 64 -3.70 -8.96 -3.79
CA GLU A 64 -4.31 -7.86 -3.05
C GLU A 64 -4.39 -8.15 -1.54
N ALA A 65 -4.84 -9.36 -1.17
CA ALA A 65 -4.87 -9.81 0.22
C ALA A 65 -3.48 -9.83 0.87
N GLY A 66 -2.45 -10.14 0.08
CA GLY A 66 -1.06 -10.15 0.51
C GLY A 66 -0.32 -8.81 0.43
N CYS A 67 -0.94 -7.77 -0.11
CA CYS A 67 -0.28 -6.47 -0.29
C CYS A 67 -0.24 -5.71 1.03
N PHE A 68 0.94 -5.65 1.66
CA PHE A 68 1.13 -4.96 2.94
C PHE A 68 0.55 -3.53 2.94
N VAL A 69 0.76 -2.75 1.88
CA VAL A 69 0.25 -1.38 1.79
C VAL A 69 -1.28 -1.34 1.79
N ILE A 70 -1.95 -2.14 0.96
CA ILE A 70 -3.42 -2.19 0.92
C ILE A 70 -3.98 -2.64 2.27
N GLN A 71 -3.36 -3.64 2.89
CA GLN A 71 -3.81 -4.13 4.19
C GLN A 71 -3.63 -3.07 5.28
N SER A 72 -2.48 -2.38 5.35
CA SER A 72 -2.26 -1.30 6.33
C SER A 72 -3.18 -0.08 6.11
N LEU A 73 -3.62 0.17 4.88
CA LEU A 73 -4.60 1.23 4.58
C LEU A 73 -6.03 0.84 4.98
N ARG A 74 -6.41 -0.43 4.77
CA ARG A 74 -7.76 -0.95 5.11
C ARG A 74 -7.92 -1.29 6.58
N GLN A 75 -6.83 -1.70 7.20
CA GLN A 75 -6.71 -2.08 8.61
C GLN A 75 -5.58 -1.24 9.21
N PRO A 76 -5.89 -0.02 9.68
CA PRO A 76 -4.88 0.90 10.21
C PRO A 76 -4.04 0.20 11.27
N THR A 77 -2.74 0.10 11.00
CA THR A 77 -1.76 -0.48 11.91
C THR A 77 -1.29 0.60 12.89
N THR A 78 -1.15 0.27 14.17
CA THR A 78 -0.56 1.18 15.17
C THR A 78 0.85 1.57 14.75
N VAL A 79 1.14 2.87 14.82
CA VAL A 79 2.46 3.42 14.52
C VAL A 79 3.03 4.01 15.81
N ASP A 80 4.03 3.33 16.37
CA ASP A 80 4.81 3.86 17.49
C ASP A 80 5.88 4.82 16.94
N TYR A 81 5.85 6.08 17.39
CA TYR A 81 6.78 7.12 16.95
C TYR A 81 7.51 7.70 18.16
N ALA A 82 8.84 7.66 18.10
CA ALA A 82 9.72 8.20 19.12
C ALA A 82 10.84 9.00 18.46
N VAL A 83 11.25 10.10 19.10
CA VAL A 83 12.34 10.96 18.64
C VAL A 83 13.45 10.95 19.65
N THR A 84 14.70 10.95 19.18
CA THR A 84 15.88 11.21 20.00
C THR A 84 16.58 12.46 19.51
N LEU A 85 16.99 13.31 20.44
CA LEU A 85 17.72 14.53 20.17
C LEU A 85 19.06 14.46 20.90
N ASN A 86 20.16 14.45 20.15
CA ASN A 86 21.52 14.38 20.69
C ASN A 86 21.75 13.20 21.66
N GLY A 87 21.17 12.04 21.33
CA GLY A 87 21.30 10.82 22.14
C GLY A 87 20.34 10.70 23.33
N ALA A 88 19.50 11.70 23.59
CA ALA A 88 18.47 11.64 24.62
C ALA A 88 17.06 11.51 24.00
N PRO A 89 16.13 10.74 24.61
CA PRO A 89 14.73 10.75 24.19
C PRO A 89 14.14 12.16 24.25
N LEU A 90 13.51 12.58 23.15
CA LEU A 90 12.75 13.83 23.07
C LEU A 90 11.26 13.49 23.12
N PRO A 91 10.57 13.76 24.25
CA PRO A 91 9.13 13.56 24.34
C PRO A 91 8.41 14.52 23.38
N LEU A 92 7.59 13.94 22.52
CA LEU A 92 6.62 14.68 21.71
C LEU A 92 5.34 14.78 22.53
N ARG A 93 4.73 15.97 22.58
CA ARG A 93 3.55 16.26 23.43
C ARG A 93 2.35 15.37 23.13
#